data_AF-A0A2V8M034-F1
#
_entry.id   AF-A0A2V8M034-F1
#
_cell.length_a   1.000
_cell.length_b   1.000
_cell.length_c   1.000
_cell.angle_alpha   90.00
_cell.angle_beta   90.00
_cell.angle_gamma   90.00
#
_symmetry.space_group_name_H-M   'P 1'
#
loop_
_entity.id
_entity.type
_entity.pdbx_description
1 polymer ?
#
loop_
_entity_poly.entity_id
_entity_poly.type
_entity_poly.pdbx_seq_one_letter_code
_entity_poly.pdbx_strand_id
1 'polypeptide(L)'
;MKIPPDVGLYLMDKSPPVRIDLKTLVASKQGGLSSKLSAGLIKKKVIGSLVGANARSRISATPATLYLRIAEPNKIEELVLVLMERGQKTRELEFAADKEGKASLKVESLQQFDPQEVGARLYKITVPKLQKGEYLFYLIGSADPGKGIQGKGYDFGVD
;
A
#
# COMPACT_ATOMS: atom_id res chain seq x y z
N MET A 1 22.15 12.78 10.89
CA MET A 1 20.72 12.48 11.12
C MET A 1 20.61 11.01 11.56
N LYS A 2 19.91 10.70 12.66
CA LYS A 2 19.85 9.34 13.22
C LYS A 2 18.54 8.67 12.82
N ILE A 3 18.61 7.49 12.20
CA ILE A 3 17.43 6.70 11.83
C ILE A 3 16.92 5.99 13.09
N PRO A 4 15.60 6.02 13.38
CA PRO A 4 15.06 5.31 14.52
C PRO A 4 15.37 3.80 14.51
N PRO A 5 15.59 3.18 15.70
CA PRO A 5 15.89 1.76 15.80
C PRO A 5 14.65 0.86 15.68
N ASP A 6 13.45 1.42 15.80
CA ASP A 6 12.20 0.65 15.76
C ASP A 6 11.81 0.26 14.34
N VAL A 7 11.10 -0.88 14.21
CA VAL A 7 10.50 -1.32 12.94
C VAL A 7 9.54 -0.25 12.40
N GLY A 8 9.65 0.06 11.12
CA GLY A 8 8.75 0.98 10.45
C GLY A 8 9.37 1.67 9.25
N LEU A 9 8.55 2.44 8.56
CA LEU A 9 8.95 3.31 7.47
C LEU A 9 9.07 4.74 7.99
N TYR A 10 10.16 5.42 7.65
CA TYR A 10 10.49 6.75 8.13
C TYR A 10 10.80 7.68 6.95
N LEU A 11 10.14 8.83 6.94
CA LEU A 11 10.47 9.95 6.06
C LEU A 11 11.48 10.85 6.76
N MET A 12 12.59 11.12 6.09
CA MET A 12 13.74 11.87 6.64
C MET A 12 13.78 13.33 6.15
N ASP A 13 12.65 13.87 5.71
CA ASP A 13 12.52 15.25 5.22
C ASP A 13 12.51 16.29 6.37
N LYS A 14 12.22 15.83 7.59
CA LYS A 14 12.06 16.65 8.79
C LYS A 14 12.95 16.15 9.92
N SER A 15 13.24 17.04 10.86
CA SER A 15 13.90 16.72 12.13
C SER A 15 12.93 17.04 13.27
N PRO A 16 12.41 16.03 14.01
CA PRO A 16 12.75 14.61 13.94
C PRO A 16 12.16 13.90 12.69
N PRO A 17 12.69 12.72 12.32
CA PRO A 17 12.10 11.88 11.27
C PRO A 17 10.62 11.59 11.53
N VAL A 18 9.81 11.58 10.45
CA VAL A 18 8.39 11.26 10.54
C VAL A 18 8.18 9.78 10.27
N ARG A 19 7.59 9.05 11.23
CA ARG A 19 7.17 7.67 11.02
C ARG A 19 5.91 7.63 10.15
N ILE A 20 5.91 6.79 9.13
CA ILE A 20 4.74 6.50 8.30
C ILE A 20 3.94 5.38 8.95
N ASP A 21 2.63 5.57 9.04
CA ASP A 21 1.72 4.65 9.70
C ASP A 21 1.59 3.33 8.92
N LEU A 22 1.62 2.20 9.63
CA LEU A 22 1.17 0.92 9.09
C LEU A 22 -0.36 0.86 9.16
N LYS A 23 -1.01 0.62 8.02
CA LYS A 23 -2.46 0.49 7.90
C LYS A 23 -2.86 -0.94 7.53
N THR A 24 -4.10 -1.28 7.85
CA THR A 24 -4.73 -2.55 7.47
C THR A 24 -5.80 -2.25 6.41
N LEU A 25 -5.70 -2.88 5.25
CA LEU A 25 -6.70 -2.84 4.20
C LEU A 25 -7.82 -3.79 4.58
N VAL A 26 -9.02 -3.25 4.78
CA VAL A 26 -10.20 -4.06 5.09
C VAL A 26 -10.95 -4.41 3.81
N ALA A 27 -11.53 -5.60 3.77
CA ALA A 27 -12.36 -6.02 2.66
C ALA A 27 -13.59 -5.10 2.55
N SER A 28 -13.71 -4.40 1.42
CA SER A 28 -14.89 -3.63 1.09
C SER A 28 -15.73 -4.39 0.08
N LYS A 29 -16.99 -4.66 0.42
CA LYS A 29 -17.96 -5.16 -0.55
C LYS A 29 -18.34 -4.02 -1.48
N GLN A 30 -17.97 -4.07 -2.76
CA GLN A 30 -18.76 -3.38 -3.78
C GLN A 30 -20.01 -4.21 -4.03
N GLY A 31 -21.17 -3.67 -3.68
CA GLY A 31 -22.46 -4.25 -4.05
C GLY A 31 -22.50 -4.41 -5.56
N GLY A 32 -22.69 -5.64 -6.03
CA GLY A 32 -23.16 -5.86 -7.38
C GLY A 32 -24.50 -5.16 -7.51
N LEU A 33 -24.62 -4.25 -8.47
CA LEU A 33 -25.89 -3.61 -8.80
C LEU A 33 -26.92 -4.74 -8.97
N SER A 34 -27.91 -4.79 -8.08
CA SER A 34 -29.03 -5.71 -8.17
C SER A 34 -29.95 -5.24 -9.30
N SER A 35 -29.48 -5.34 -10.54
CA SER A 35 -30.33 -5.24 -11.73
C SER A 35 -30.30 -6.60 -12.43
N LYS A 36 -31.48 -7.20 -12.51
CA LYS A 36 -31.83 -8.49 -13.13
C LYS A 36 -31.48 -8.59 -14.64
N LEU A 37 -30.28 -8.22 -15.09
CA LEU A 37 -30.00 -8.01 -16.52
C LEU A 37 -28.62 -8.44 -17.06
N SER A 38 -27.81 -9.25 -16.37
CA SER A 38 -26.65 -9.86 -17.03
C SER A 38 -26.47 -11.35 -16.68
N ALA A 39 -27.07 -12.19 -17.52
CA ALA A 39 -26.72 -13.61 -17.68
C ALA A 39 -25.33 -13.76 -18.35
N GLY A 40 -24.30 -13.15 -17.78
CA GLY A 40 -22.94 -13.17 -18.31
C GLY A 40 -21.93 -12.78 -17.25
N LEU A 41 -21.19 -13.77 -16.75
CA LEU A 41 -20.03 -13.71 -15.84
C LEU A 41 -19.97 -12.49 -14.90
N ILE A 42 -20.45 -12.65 -13.67
CA ILE A 42 -20.09 -11.75 -12.58
C ILE A 42 -18.60 -11.95 -12.27
N LYS A 43 -17.72 -11.12 -12.85
CA LYS A 43 -16.35 -10.98 -12.38
C LYS A 43 -16.40 -10.40 -10.96
N LYS A 44 -16.14 -11.23 -9.96
CA LYS A 44 -16.02 -10.78 -8.57
C LYS A 44 -14.83 -9.84 -8.48
N LYS A 45 -15.08 -8.55 -8.27
CA LYS A 45 -14.05 -7.58 -7.90
C LYS A 45 -13.74 -7.74 -6.42
N VAL A 46 -12.46 -7.88 -6.09
CA VAL A 46 -12.00 -7.85 -4.70
C VAL A 46 -11.39 -6.48 -4.46
N ILE A 47 -11.87 -5.77 -3.43
CA ILE A 47 -11.42 -4.42 -3.11
C ILE A 47 -10.98 -4.39 -1.65
N GLY A 48 -9.78 -3.88 -1.43
CA GLY A 48 -9.27 -3.51 -0.12
C GLY A 48 -9.40 -2.01 0.07
N SER A 49 -9.92 -1.59 1.23
CA SER A 49 -10.14 -0.18 1.56
C SER A 49 -9.32 0.25 2.77
N LEU A 50 -8.80 1.47 2.73
CA LEU A 50 -8.34 2.23 3.87
C LEU A 50 -9.35 3.33 4.20
N VAL A 51 -9.63 3.51 5.49
CA VAL A 51 -10.47 4.61 5.97
C VAL A 51 -9.73 5.95 5.83
N GLY A 52 -10.45 6.98 5.41
CA GLY A 52 -9.94 8.33 5.19
C GLY A 52 -9.56 8.55 3.73
N ALA A 53 -9.91 9.73 3.21
CA ALA A 53 -9.64 10.11 1.82
C ALA A 53 -8.18 10.46 1.53
N ASN A 54 -7.37 10.69 2.58
CA ASN A 54 -5.96 11.07 2.46
C ASN A 54 -5.12 10.40 3.55
N ALA A 55 -3.88 10.05 3.21
CA ALA A 55 -2.85 9.69 4.17
C ALA A 55 -2.49 10.89 5.04
N ARG A 56 -2.15 10.61 6.30
CA ARG A 56 -1.60 11.65 7.21
C ARG A 56 -0.20 12.07 6.79
N SER A 57 0.62 11.10 6.39
CA SER A 57 1.98 11.34 5.90
C SER A 57 1.93 11.86 4.47
N ARG A 58 2.51 13.04 4.24
CA ARG A 58 2.60 13.70 2.94
C ARG A 58 4.06 13.85 2.53
N ILE A 59 4.38 13.51 1.29
CA ILE A 59 5.65 13.77 0.65
C ILE A 59 5.45 14.97 -0.28
N SER A 60 6.12 16.09 0.04
CA SER A 60 5.93 17.36 -0.67
C SER A 60 6.70 17.46 -1.99
N ALA A 61 7.68 16.58 -2.22
CA ALA A 61 8.46 16.55 -3.45
C ALA A 61 9.04 15.16 -3.70
N THR A 62 9.11 14.78 -4.98
CA THR A 62 9.79 13.57 -5.44
C THR A 62 10.93 13.93 -6.43
N PRO A 63 12.06 13.19 -6.45
CA PRO A 63 12.30 11.93 -5.75
C PRO A 63 12.42 12.10 -4.23
N ALA A 64 11.98 11.10 -3.50
CA ALA A 64 12.00 11.10 -2.03
C ALA A 64 12.80 9.91 -1.50
N THR A 65 13.54 10.14 -0.41
CA THR A 65 14.26 9.08 0.30
C THR A 65 13.52 8.75 1.59
N LEU A 66 13.21 7.47 1.76
CA LEU A 66 12.66 6.91 2.98
C LEU A 66 13.60 5.85 3.54
N TYR A 67 13.44 5.52 4.81
CA TYR A 67 14.15 4.40 5.43
C TYR A 67 13.15 3.42 6.00
N LEU A 68 13.27 2.17 5.60
CA LEU A 68 12.44 1.07 6.08
C LEU A 68 13.28 0.15 6.95
N ARG A 69 12.84 -0.06 8.19
CA ARG A 69 13.28 -1.17 9.01
C ARG A 69 12.22 -2.26 9.01
N ILE A 70 12.57 -3.43 8.48
CA ILE A 70 11.64 -4.55 8.29
C ILE A 70 11.64 -5.44 9.54
N ALA A 71 10.44 -5.89 9.95
CA ALA A 71 10.29 -6.89 11.01
C ALA A 71 10.49 -8.31 10.47
N GLU A 72 10.93 -9.25 11.31
CA GLU A 72 10.78 -10.66 10.97
C GLU A 72 9.30 -11.07 10.95
N PRO A 73 8.89 -12.00 10.07
CA PRO A 73 9.71 -12.71 9.06
C PRO A 73 9.76 -12.02 7.70
N ASN A 74 9.30 -10.77 7.58
CA ASN A 74 9.15 -10.08 6.30
C ASN A 74 10.49 -9.84 5.61
N LYS A 75 10.44 -9.82 4.27
CA LYS A 75 11.59 -9.52 3.42
C LYS A 75 11.31 -8.32 2.52
N ILE A 76 12.37 -7.67 2.03
CA ILE A 76 12.22 -6.48 1.17
C ILE A 76 11.52 -6.82 -0.15
N GLU A 77 11.69 -8.04 -0.66
CA GLU A 77 11.06 -8.55 -1.88
C GLU A 77 9.53 -8.71 -1.75
N GLU A 78 9.02 -8.73 -0.51
CA GLU A 78 7.58 -8.76 -0.23
C GLU A 78 6.96 -7.36 -0.20
N LEU A 79 7.77 -6.31 -0.34
CA LEU A 79 7.30 -4.94 -0.37
C LEU A 79 7.06 -4.49 -1.81
N VAL A 80 5.86 -4.00 -2.09
CA VAL A 80 5.54 -3.37 -3.38
C VAL A 80 4.92 -2.01 -3.16
N LEU A 81 5.23 -1.05 -4.03
CA LEU A 81 4.60 0.26 -4.02
C LEU A 81 3.39 0.23 -4.95
N VAL A 82 2.22 0.63 -4.45
CA VAL A 82 0.99 0.71 -5.26
C VAL A 82 0.39 2.12 -5.20
N LEU A 83 -0.18 2.56 -6.33
CA LEU A 83 -1.10 3.69 -6.38
C LEU A 83 -2.50 3.23 -5.96
N MET A 84 -3.13 3.99 -5.08
CA MET A 84 -4.50 3.74 -4.61
C MET A 84 -5.50 4.66 -5.31
N GLU A 85 -6.70 4.15 -5.54
CA GLU A 85 -7.82 4.95 -6.02
C GLU A 85 -8.40 5.77 -4.85
N ARG A 86 -8.60 7.07 -5.05
CA ARG A 86 -9.14 7.96 -4.03
C ARG A 86 -10.66 8.02 -4.14
N GLY A 87 -11.35 7.55 -3.11
CA GLY A 87 -12.77 7.78 -2.88
C GLY A 87 -13.03 9.03 -2.02
N GLN A 88 -14.31 9.33 -1.77
CA GLN A 88 -14.70 10.47 -0.92
C GLN A 88 -14.35 10.26 0.56
N LYS A 89 -14.40 9.01 1.04
CA LYS A 89 -14.17 8.65 2.45
C LYS A 89 -13.14 7.53 2.62
N THR A 90 -12.69 6.95 1.52
CA THR A 90 -11.84 5.77 1.47
C THR A 90 -10.73 5.96 0.46
N ARG A 91 -9.68 5.18 0.60
CA ARG A 91 -8.69 4.92 -0.45
C ARG A 91 -8.73 3.43 -0.75
N GLU A 92 -8.79 3.07 -2.01
CA GLU A 92 -9.14 1.73 -2.44
C GLU A 92 -8.04 1.13 -3.31
N LEU A 93 -7.89 -0.18 -3.20
CA LEU A 93 -7.00 -0.99 -4.02
C LEU A 93 -7.81 -2.14 -4.58
N GLU A 94 -7.94 -2.19 -5.92
CA GLU A 94 -8.61 -3.28 -6.61
C GLU A 94 -7.63 -4.42 -6.85
N PHE A 95 -8.08 -5.63 -6.54
CA PHE A 95 -7.37 -6.87 -6.79
C PHE A 95 -8.05 -7.62 -7.94
N ALA A 96 -7.25 -8.22 -8.80
CA ALA A 96 -7.73 -9.24 -9.71
C ALA A 96 -8.04 -10.52 -8.91
N ALA A 97 -9.09 -11.24 -9.28
CA ALA A 97 -9.40 -12.54 -8.70
C ALA A 97 -9.23 -13.61 -9.78
N ASP A 98 -8.52 -14.68 -9.48
CA ASP A 98 -8.47 -15.86 -10.36
C ASP A 98 -9.75 -16.71 -10.25
N LYS A 99 -9.80 -17.82 -10.99
CA LYS A 99 -10.96 -18.74 -10.99
C LYS A 99 -11.20 -19.40 -9.64
N GLU A 100 -10.18 -19.49 -8.80
CA GLU A 100 -10.22 -20.04 -7.44
C GLU A 100 -10.54 -18.95 -6.40
N GLY A 101 -10.68 -17.70 -6.83
CA GLY A 101 -10.99 -16.55 -5.98
C GLY A 101 -9.77 -15.98 -5.25
N LYS A 102 -8.55 -16.39 -5.63
CA LYS A 102 -7.32 -15.82 -5.06
C LYS A 102 -7.12 -14.40 -5.60
N ALA A 103 -6.99 -13.46 -4.68
CA ALA A 103 -6.77 -12.06 -4.99
C ALA A 103 -5.29 -11.80 -5.32
N SER A 104 -5.02 -11.06 -6.40
CA SER A 104 -3.69 -10.60 -6.79
C SER A 104 -3.72 -9.11 -7.13
N LEU A 105 -2.59 -8.45 -6.90
CA LEU A 105 -2.43 -7.05 -7.27
C LEU A 105 -2.45 -6.89 -8.78
N LYS A 106 -3.10 -5.81 -9.23
CA LYS A 106 -3.10 -5.37 -10.61
C LYS A 106 -1.75 -4.76 -10.97
N VAL A 107 -1.14 -5.20 -12.08
CA VAL A 107 0.18 -4.71 -12.51
C VAL A 107 0.16 -3.20 -12.75
N GLU A 108 -0.95 -2.68 -13.28
CA GLU A 108 -1.15 -1.25 -13.53
C GLU A 108 -1.13 -0.38 -12.26
N SER A 109 -1.35 -0.97 -11.08
CA SER A 109 -1.25 -0.24 -9.80
C SER A 109 0.19 -0.13 -9.30
N LEU A 110 1.09 -1.03 -9.75
CA LEU A 110 2.46 -1.12 -9.24
C LEU A 110 3.31 0.05 -9.71
N GLN A 111 4.08 0.59 -8.77
CA GLN A 111 5.06 1.64 -9.02
C GLN A 111 6.46 1.10 -8.74
N GLN A 112 7.42 1.58 -9.52
CA GLN A 112 8.82 1.24 -9.29
C GLN A 112 9.38 2.05 -8.11
N PHE A 113 10.25 1.41 -7.34
CA PHE A 113 11.09 2.03 -6.33
C PHE A 113 12.40 1.25 -6.23
N ASP A 114 13.43 1.85 -5.65
CA ASP A 114 14.75 1.23 -5.51
C ASP A 114 15.09 1.05 -4.02
N PRO A 115 15.13 -0.20 -3.51
CA PRO A 115 15.60 -0.50 -2.17
C PRO A 115 17.10 -0.80 -2.15
N GLN A 116 17.84 -0.07 -1.33
CA GLN A 116 19.24 -0.33 -1.04
C GLN A 116 19.40 -0.74 0.43
N GLU A 117 19.95 -1.93 0.71
CA GLU A 117 20.30 -2.31 2.08
C GLU A 117 21.47 -1.45 2.58
N VAL A 118 21.31 -0.81 3.74
CA VAL A 118 22.30 0.10 4.35
C VAL A 118 22.63 -0.29 5.80
N GLY A 119 22.17 -1.46 6.23
CA GLY A 119 22.39 -2.03 7.55
C GLY A 119 21.45 -3.21 7.75
N ALA A 120 21.67 -3.99 8.81
CA ALA A 120 20.86 -5.19 9.07
C ALA A 120 19.36 -4.87 9.08
N ARG A 121 18.66 -5.33 8.03
CA ARG A 121 17.22 -5.11 7.79
C ARG A 121 16.80 -3.66 7.73
N LEU A 122 17.74 -2.79 7.38
CA LEU A 122 17.52 -1.38 7.18
C LEU A 122 17.76 -1.05 5.71
N TYR A 123 16.71 -0.63 5.03
CA TYR A 123 16.73 -0.30 3.61
C TYR A 123 16.51 1.19 3.43
N LYS A 124 17.36 1.82 2.63
CA LYS A 124 17.10 3.13 2.04
C LYS A 124 16.21 2.90 0.82
N ILE A 125 15.01 3.46 0.83
CA ILE A 125 14.05 3.37 -0.28
C ILE A 125 14.06 4.69 -1.03
N THR A 126 14.43 4.63 -2.30
CA THR A 126 14.31 5.78 -3.21
C THR A 126 13.02 5.65 -4.01
N VAL A 127 12.11 6.59 -3.79
CA VAL A 127 10.89 6.75 -4.58
C VAL A 127 11.20 7.72 -5.71
N PRO A 128 11.00 7.33 -6.99
CA PRO A 128 11.26 8.20 -8.13
C PRO A 128 10.21 9.31 -8.22
N LYS A 129 10.20 10.06 -9.33
CA LYS A 129 9.14 11.04 -9.58
C LYS A 129 7.79 10.31 -9.66
N LEU A 130 6.92 10.58 -8.69
CA LEU A 130 5.55 10.06 -8.66
C LEU A 130 4.58 11.14 -9.11
N GLN A 131 3.41 10.70 -9.58
CA GLN A 131 2.28 11.61 -9.79
C GLN A 131 1.66 12.00 -8.44
N LYS A 132 0.89 13.09 -8.41
CA LYS A 132 0.07 13.43 -7.25
C LYS A 132 -0.92 12.30 -6.99
N GLY A 133 -1.01 11.81 -5.76
CA GLY A 133 -1.85 10.66 -5.45
C GLY A 133 -1.68 10.09 -4.05
N GLU A 134 -2.40 9.00 -3.79
CA GLU A 134 -2.34 8.23 -2.56
C GLU A 134 -1.64 6.90 -2.83
N TYR A 135 -0.62 6.59 -2.04
CA TYR A 135 0.25 5.46 -2.25
C TYR A 135 0.33 4.58 -1.00
N LEU A 136 0.67 3.32 -1.23
CA LEU A 136 0.85 2.34 -0.19
C LEU A 136 2.06 1.47 -0.51
N PHE A 137 3.00 1.37 0.42
CA PHE A 137 3.94 0.25 0.42
C PHE A 137 3.24 -0.98 0.98
N TYR A 138 2.65 -1.77 0.10
CA TYR A 138 1.90 -2.98 0.42
C TYR A 138 2.84 -4.15 0.76
N LEU A 139 2.50 -4.87 1.82
CA LEU A 139 3.22 -6.07 2.26
C LEU A 139 2.55 -7.32 1.69
N ILE A 140 3.18 -7.97 0.71
CA ILE A 140 2.73 -9.25 0.17
C ILE A 140 2.68 -10.30 1.28
N GLY A 141 1.66 -11.16 1.25
CA GLY A 141 1.43 -12.19 2.27
C GLY A 141 0.79 -11.70 3.57
N SER A 142 0.56 -10.39 3.73
CA SER A 142 -0.06 -9.83 4.94
C SER A 142 -1.60 -9.90 4.97
N ALA A 143 -2.22 -10.45 3.92
CA ALA A 143 -3.66 -10.64 3.83
C ALA A 143 -4.12 -11.80 4.75
N ASP A 144 -5.29 -11.61 5.37
CA ASP A 144 -5.99 -12.63 6.15
C ASP A 144 -7.49 -12.54 5.79
N PRO A 145 -7.90 -13.16 4.66
CA PRO A 145 -9.27 -13.07 4.17
C PRO A 145 -10.30 -13.61 5.18
N GLY A 146 -9.92 -14.56 6.04
CA GLY A 146 -10.77 -15.09 7.10
C GLY A 146 -11.14 -14.04 8.15
N LYS A 147 -10.30 -13.03 8.34
CA LYS A 147 -10.57 -11.84 9.17
C LYS A 147 -11.05 -10.63 8.39
N GLY A 148 -11.32 -10.78 7.09
CA GLY A 148 -11.66 -9.66 6.21
C GLY A 148 -10.50 -8.69 5.98
N ILE A 149 -9.25 -9.12 6.14
CA ILE A 149 -8.05 -8.31 5.90
C ILE A 149 -7.54 -8.62 4.49
N GLN A 150 -7.50 -7.60 3.63
CA GLN A 150 -6.96 -7.70 2.27
C GLN A 150 -5.46 -7.36 2.18
N GLY A 151 -4.85 -6.98 3.30
CA GLY A 151 -3.42 -6.77 3.43
C GLY A 151 -3.09 -5.63 4.39
N LYS A 152 -1.80 -5.33 4.50
CA LYS A 152 -1.25 -4.26 5.31
C LYS A 152 -0.21 -3.50 4.52
N GLY A 153 0.05 -2.25 4.90
CA GLY A 153 1.10 -1.46 4.26
C GLY A 153 1.27 -0.09 4.86
N TYR A 154 2.33 0.61 4.47
CA TYR A 154 2.63 1.97 4.94
C TYR A 154 2.06 3.01 3.97
N ASP A 155 1.11 3.83 4.42
CA ASP A 155 0.39 4.76 3.56
C ASP A 155 0.99 6.17 3.56
N PHE A 156 1.10 6.77 2.37
CA PHE A 156 1.51 8.16 2.22
C PHE A 156 0.83 8.77 1.00
N GLY A 157 0.82 10.09 0.91
CA GLY A 157 0.41 10.75 -0.32
C GLY A 157 1.46 11.71 -0.83
N VAL A 158 1.37 11.99 -2.13
CA VAL A 158 2.23 12.93 -2.86
C VAL A 158 1.35 14.10 -3.29
N ASP A 159 1.82 15.32 -3.00
CA ASP A 159 1.12 16.57 -3.31
C ASP A 159 1.51 17.20 -4.65
#